data_AF-A0A7W1LD86-F1
#
_entry.id   AF-A0A7W1LD86-F1
#
_cell.length_a   1.000
_cell.length_b   1.000
_cell.length_c   1.000
_cell.angle_alpha   90.00
_cell.angle_beta   90.00
_cell.angle_gamma   90.00
#
_symmetry.space_group_name_H-M   'P 1'
#
loop_
_entity.id
_entity.type
_entity.pdbx_description
1 polymer ?
#
loop_
_entity_poly.entity_id
_entity_poly.type
_entity_poly.pdbx_seq_one_letter_code
_entity_poly.pdbx_strand_id
1 'polypeptide(L)'
;MVKFILNNKTIESDLPAGTTVLDFVRYHENLKGTKIGCREGDCGACTILVGEINDDSVKYRSMTSCLMPLANANGKHIVTVEGINRPNNELTEVQRVMVDESGTQCGFCTVGFVMSLTGFFL
;
A
#
# COMPACT_ATOMS: atom_id res chain seq x y z
N MET A 1 14.62 14.48 -6.73
CA MET A 1 13.94 13.44 -7.50
C MET A 1 14.04 12.07 -6.84
N VAL A 2 12.91 11.55 -6.39
CA VAL A 2 12.72 10.14 -5.97
C VAL A 2 12.12 9.39 -7.15
N LYS A 3 12.64 8.20 -7.48
CA LYS A 3 12.13 7.34 -8.56
C LYS A 3 11.80 5.97 -8.02
N PHE A 4 10.58 5.50 -8.27
CA PHE A 4 10.09 4.22 -7.76
C PHE A 4 8.92 3.70 -8.60
N ILE A 5 8.45 2.51 -8.30
CA ILE A 5 7.27 1.94 -8.93
C ILE A 5 6.11 2.04 -7.94
N LEU A 6 4.99 2.63 -8.34
CA LEU A 6 3.73 2.64 -7.58
C LEU A 6 2.70 1.80 -8.32
N ASN A 7 2.30 0.69 -7.73
CA ASN A 7 1.49 -0.33 -8.38
C ASN A 7 2.14 -0.70 -9.73
N ASN A 8 1.49 -0.44 -10.86
CA ASN A 8 2.04 -0.77 -12.19
C ASN A 8 2.65 0.45 -12.93
N LYS A 9 2.92 1.56 -12.23
CA LYS A 9 3.35 2.83 -12.83
C LYS A 9 4.70 3.28 -12.27
N THR A 10 5.63 3.63 -13.15
CA THR A 10 6.86 4.32 -12.76
C THR A 10 6.55 5.75 -12.34
N ILE A 11 7.01 6.13 -11.15
CA ILE A 11 6.85 7.46 -10.57
C ILE A 11 8.21 8.15 -10.50
N GLU A 12 8.23 9.41 -10.90
CA GLU A 12 9.31 10.36 -10.62
C GLU A 12 8.69 11.55 -9.89
N SER A 13 9.23 11.90 -8.72
CA SER A 13 8.68 12.96 -7.88
C SER A 13 9.77 13.86 -7.31
N ASP A 14 9.52 15.17 -7.36
CA ASP A 14 10.34 16.22 -6.75
C ASP A 14 9.70 16.82 -5.49
N LEU A 15 8.70 16.13 -4.93
CA LEU A 15 8.12 16.52 -3.65
C LEU A 15 9.15 16.42 -2.51
N PRO A 16 8.93 17.13 -1.39
CA PRO A 16 9.82 17.06 -0.24
C PRO A 16 10.09 15.62 0.21
N ALA A 17 11.36 15.31 0.52
CA ALA A 17 11.80 13.98 0.96
C ALA A 17 11.02 13.43 2.17
N GLY A 18 10.58 14.33 3.05
CA GLY A 18 9.81 14.02 4.26
C GLY A 18 8.31 13.85 4.03
N THR A 19 7.78 14.07 2.83
CA THR A 19 6.36 13.79 2.52
C THR A 19 6.07 12.34 2.84
N THR A 20 5.03 12.06 3.62
CA THR A 20 4.68 10.67 3.94
C THR A 20 4.19 9.96 2.68
N VAL A 21 4.51 8.68 2.51
CA VAL A 21 3.98 7.89 1.38
C VAL A 21 2.46 7.88 1.41
N LEU A 22 1.83 7.91 2.59
CA LEU A 22 0.38 8.02 2.74
C LEU A 22 -0.18 9.29 2.08
N ASP A 23 0.41 10.45 2.37
CA ASP A 23 -0.05 11.72 1.82
C ASP A 23 0.26 11.78 0.30
N PHE A 24 1.41 11.24 -0.12
CA PHE A 24 1.75 11.08 -1.54
C PHE A 24 0.67 10.30 -2.31
N VAL A 25 0.37 9.07 -1.90
CA VAL A 25 -0.57 8.22 -2.64
C VAL A 25 -1.99 8.81 -2.63
N ARG A 26 -2.44 9.39 -1.51
CA ARG A 26 -3.81 9.87 -1.37
C ARG A 26 -4.07 11.21 -2.03
N TYR A 27 -3.16 12.16 -1.90
CA TYR A 27 -3.38 13.54 -2.31
C TYR A 27 -2.71 13.89 -3.64
N HIS A 28 -1.56 13.29 -3.94
CA HIS A 28 -0.86 13.54 -5.20
C HIS A 28 -1.28 12.54 -6.29
N GLU A 29 -1.31 11.25 -5.99
CA GLU A 29 -1.72 10.22 -6.97
C GLU A 29 -3.23 9.90 -6.93
N ASN A 30 -3.98 10.51 -5.99
CA ASN A 30 -5.43 10.36 -5.84
C ASN A 30 -5.88 8.89 -5.61
N LEU A 31 -5.01 8.05 -5.06
CA LEU A 31 -5.27 6.67 -4.64
C LEU A 31 -5.76 6.65 -3.19
N LYS A 32 -7.09 6.66 -3.01
CA LYS A 32 -7.75 6.88 -1.71
C LYS A 32 -8.10 5.60 -0.95
N GLY A 33 -7.75 4.44 -1.50
CA GLY A 33 -7.91 3.12 -0.90
C GLY A 33 -7.19 3.04 0.44
N THR A 34 -5.88 3.29 0.47
CA THR A 34 -5.09 3.38 1.70
C THR A 34 -5.61 4.49 2.61
N LYS A 35 -5.88 4.22 3.90
CA LYS A 35 -6.61 5.15 4.79
C LYS A 35 -5.72 5.89 5.78
N ILE A 36 -6.19 7.06 6.22
CA ILE A 36 -5.61 7.82 7.32
C ILE A 36 -6.39 7.47 8.59
N GLY A 37 -5.75 6.75 9.52
CA GLY A 37 -6.30 6.44 10.84
C GLY A 37 -5.62 7.26 11.94
N CYS A 38 -4.67 6.66 12.65
CA CYS A 38 -3.97 7.25 13.80
C CYS A 38 -2.80 8.20 13.44
N ARG A 39 -2.13 7.99 12.29
CA ARG A 39 -0.87 8.66 11.89
C ARG A 39 0.36 8.40 12.79
N GLU A 40 0.32 7.40 13.65
CA GLU A 40 1.44 7.04 14.54
C GLU A 40 1.90 5.58 14.37
N GLY A 41 1.41 4.91 13.32
CA GLY A 41 1.82 3.54 12.98
C GLY A 41 1.07 2.43 13.72
N ASP A 42 0.18 2.77 14.64
CA ASP A 42 -0.46 1.79 15.52
C ASP A 42 -1.64 1.04 14.84
N CYS A 43 -2.56 1.76 14.20
CA CYS A 43 -3.82 1.16 13.73
C CYS A 43 -3.74 0.34 12.42
N GLY A 44 -2.63 0.40 11.68
CA GLY A 44 -2.46 -0.36 10.42
C GLY A 44 -3.38 0.02 9.24
N ALA A 45 -4.29 0.99 9.36
CA ALA A 45 -5.23 1.36 8.28
C ALA A 45 -4.54 1.92 7.01
N CYS A 46 -3.28 2.32 7.15
CA CYS A 46 -2.43 2.85 6.08
C CYS A 46 -1.43 1.81 5.53
N THR A 47 -1.66 0.51 5.79
CA THR A 47 -0.73 -0.55 5.38
C THR A 47 -0.61 -0.61 3.86
N ILE A 48 0.64 -0.67 3.39
CA ILE A 48 1.05 -0.89 2.01
C ILE A 48 2.08 -2.02 1.98
N LEU A 49 2.37 -2.57 0.81
CA LEU A 49 3.51 -3.48 0.62
C LEU A 49 4.66 -2.72 -0.03
N VAL A 50 5.87 -3.02 0.43
CA VAL A 50 7.12 -2.45 -0.08
C VAL A 50 7.99 -3.61 -0.56
N GLY A 51 8.11 -3.73 -1.88
CA GLY A 51 9.00 -4.66 -2.56
C GLY A 51 10.39 -4.07 -2.71
N GLU A 52 11.39 -4.82 -2.28
CA GLU A 52 12.81 -4.49 -2.43
C GLU A 52 13.49 -5.65 -3.16
N ILE A 53 14.35 -5.30 -4.12
CA ILE A 53 15.18 -6.29 -4.79
C ILE A 53 16.19 -6.82 -3.77
N ASN A 54 16.24 -8.14 -3.65
CA ASN A 54 17.19 -8.88 -2.83
C ASN A 54 17.72 -10.03 -3.70
N ASP A 55 18.99 -9.91 -4.12
CA ASP A 55 19.62 -10.73 -5.14
C ASP A 55 18.77 -10.79 -6.42
N ASP A 56 18.40 -12.00 -6.86
CA ASP A 56 17.58 -12.24 -8.06
C ASP A 56 16.07 -12.27 -7.77
N SER A 57 15.64 -11.84 -6.58
CA SER A 57 14.25 -11.91 -6.12
C SER A 57 13.74 -10.57 -5.61
N VAL A 58 12.40 -10.41 -5.54
CA VAL A 58 11.79 -9.27 -4.87
C VAL A 58 11.18 -9.76 -3.56
N LYS A 59 11.63 -9.18 -2.44
CA LYS A 59 11.05 -9.45 -1.13
C LYS A 59 10.11 -8.33 -0.74
N TYR A 60 8.86 -8.68 -0.44
CA TYR A 60 7.86 -7.74 0.04
C TYR A 60 7.79 -7.73 1.57
N ARG A 61 7.50 -6.56 2.12
CA ARG A 61 7.15 -6.38 3.53
C ARG A 61 6.02 -5.38 3.68
N SER A 62 5.17 -5.60 4.68
CA SER A 62 4.13 -4.66 5.10
C SER A 62 4.78 -3.46 5.78
N MET A 63 4.34 -2.25 5.44
CA MET A 63 4.77 -1.01 6.12
C MET A 63 3.59 -0.07 6.35
N THR A 64 3.65 0.71 7.41
CA THR A 64 2.70 1.79 7.67
C THR A 64 3.11 3.03 6.88
N SER A 65 2.37 3.34 5.81
CA SER A 65 2.71 4.46 4.91
C SER A 65 2.66 5.83 5.57
N CYS A 66 1.98 5.98 6.72
CA CYS A 66 1.95 7.24 7.47
C CYS A 66 3.29 7.60 8.11
N LEU A 67 4.16 6.62 8.37
CA LEU A 67 5.48 6.83 8.97
C LEU A 67 6.63 6.66 7.97
N MET A 68 6.33 6.29 6.73
CA MET A 68 7.34 6.10 5.68
C MET A 68 7.54 7.43 4.92
N PRO A 69 8.71 8.06 4.98
CA PRO A 69 9.04 9.21 4.13
C PRO A 69 9.15 8.79 2.67
N LEU A 70 8.78 9.68 1.75
CA LEU A 70 8.84 9.44 0.30
C LEU A 70 10.25 9.11 -0.18
N ALA A 71 11.28 9.71 0.45
CA ALA A 71 12.68 9.35 0.16
C ALA A 71 12.97 7.85 0.32
N ASN A 72 12.29 7.17 1.26
CA ASN A 72 12.47 5.73 1.47
C ASN A 72 11.79 4.86 0.40
N ALA A 73 10.97 5.44 -0.48
CA ALA A 73 10.39 4.74 -1.62
C ALA A 73 11.38 4.62 -2.79
N ASN A 74 12.46 5.40 -2.81
CA ASN A 74 13.40 5.43 -3.93
C ASN A 74 13.95 4.03 -4.26
N GLY A 75 13.83 3.63 -5.53
CA GLY A 75 14.26 2.33 -6.03
C GLY A 75 13.39 1.15 -5.60
N LYS A 76 12.23 1.37 -4.97
CA LYS A 76 11.36 0.31 -4.46
C LYS A 76 10.09 0.16 -5.28
N HIS A 77 9.38 -0.93 -5.03
CA HIS A 77 8.02 -1.14 -5.51
C HIS A 77 7.02 -0.94 -4.37
N ILE A 78 6.20 0.10 -4.48
CA ILE A 78 5.14 0.43 -3.53
C ILE A 78 3.82 -0.10 -4.07
N VAL A 79 3.15 -0.97 -3.32
CA VAL A 79 1.84 -1.54 -3.70
C VAL A 79 0.78 -1.09 -2.70
N THR A 80 -0.23 -0.38 -3.20
CA THR A 80 -1.45 -0.02 -2.46
C THR A 80 -2.55 -1.03 -2.73
N VAL A 81 -3.71 -0.88 -2.06
CA VAL A 81 -4.86 -1.75 -2.29
C VAL A 81 -5.40 -1.67 -3.72
N GLU A 82 -5.26 -0.52 -4.37
CA GLU A 82 -5.60 -0.37 -5.79
C GLU A 82 -4.70 -1.22 -6.69
N GLY A 83 -3.45 -1.46 -6.28
CA GLY A 83 -2.47 -2.24 -7.05
C GLY A 83 -2.75 -3.75 -7.06
N ILE A 84 -3.52 -4.26 -6.10
CA ILE A 84 -3.87 -5.69 -6.02
C ILE A 84 -5.22 -6.01 -6.70
N ASN A 85 -5.96 -5.00 -7.17
CA ASN A 85 -7.23 -5.22 -7.83
C ASN A 85 -7.04 -6.02 -9.13
N ARG A 86 -7.91 -7.02 -9.35
CA ARG A 86 -7.89 -7.80 -10.58
C ARG A 86 -8.68 -7.10 -11.69
N PRO A 87 -8.44 -7.47 -12.97
CA PRO A 87 -9.28 -7.03 -14.08
C PRO A 87 -10.76 -7.33 -13.84
N ASN A 88 -11.63 -6.60 -14.54
CA ASN A 88 -13.10 -6.79 -14.49
C ASN A 88 -13.73 -6.67 -13.09
N ASN A 89 -13.06 -6.00 -12.14
CA ASN A 89 -13.49 -5.87 -10.74
C ASN A 89 -13.61 -7.22 -10.00
N GLU A 90 -12.87 -8.24 -10.43
CA GLU A 90 -12.77 -9.47 -9.65
C GLU A 90 -12.04 -9.24 -8.33
N LEU A 91 -12.51 -9.89 -7.27
CA LEU A 91 -11.84 -9.85 -5.98
C LEU A 91 -10.63 -10.78 -5.98
N THR A 92 -9.54 -10.34 -5.34
CA THR A 92 -8.48 -11.27 -4.91
C THR A 92 -9.02 -12.25 -3.88
N GLU A 93 -8.28 -13.36 -3.66
CA GLU A 93 -8.64 -14.34 -2.64
C GLU A 93 -8.84 -13.70 -1.27
N VAL A 94 -7.90 -12.85 -0.85
CA VAL A 94 -7.95 -12.14 0.42
C VAL A 94 -9.16 -11.21 0.50
N GLN A 95 -9.43 -10.43 -0.56
CA GLN A 95 -10.62 -9.56 -0.60
C GLN A 95 -11.93 -10.37 -0.55
N ARG A 96 -11.99 -11.51 -1.24
CA ARG A 96 -13.16 -12.39 -1.25
C ARG A 96 -13.45 -12.97 0.13
N VAL A 97 -12.44 -13.51 0.81
CA VAL A 97 -12.60 -14.06 2.17
C VAL A 97 -13.09 -13.00 3.16
N MET A 98 -12.64 -11.74 3.04
CA MET A 98 -13.15 -10.64 3.87
C MET A 98 -14.66 -10.38 3.67
N VAL A 99 -15.20 -10.68 2.49
CA VAL A 99 -16.64 -10.59 2.19
C VAL A 99 -17.37 -11.83 2.69
N ASP A 100 -16.92 -13.01 2.28
CA ASP A 100 -17.59 -14.28 2.53
C ASP A 100 -17.72 -14.57 4.04
N GLU A 101 -16.70 -14.19 4.82
CA GLU A 101 -16.66 -14.41 6.27
C GLU A 101 -17.16 -13.21 7.08
N SER A 102 -17.86 -12.26 6.44
CA SER A 102 -18.37 -11.04 7.10
C SER A 102 -17.29 -10.24 7.85
N GLY A 103 -16.05 -10.26 7.35
CA GLY A 103 -14.89 -9.60 7.94
C GLY A 103 -14.91 -8.07 7.82
N THR A 104 -15.98 -7.49 7.30
CA THR A 104 -16.15 -6.05 7.08
C THR A 104 -17.49 -5.55 7.59
N GLN A 105 -17.45 -4.45 8.35
CA GLN A 105 -18.63 -3.67 8.74
C GLN A 105 -18.57 -2.26 8.14
N CYS A 106 -17.92 -1.30 8.81
CA CYS A 106 -17.78 0.07 8.31
C CYS A 106 -16.84 0.20 7.10
N GLY A 107 -16.00 -0.82 6.84
CA GLY A 107 -15.10 -0.88 5.69
C GLY A 107 -13.81 -0.08 5.81
N PHE A 108 -13.64 0.76 6.83
CA PHE A 108 -12.49 1.66 6.90
C PHE A 108 -11.17 0.91 7.15
N CYS A 109 -11.15 -0.02 8.11
CA CYS A 109 -9.96 -0.81 8.44
C CYS A 109 -9.71 -1.99 7.50
N THR A 110 -10.72 -2.41 6.72
CA THR A 110 -10.65 -3.57 5.81
C THR A 110 -9.43 -3.50 4.90
N VAL A 111 -9.10 -2.31 4.40
CA VAL A 111 -7.93 -2.11 3.53
C VAL A 111 -6.61 -2.51 4.22
N GLY A 112 -6.44 -2.13 5.49
CA GLY A 112 -5.24 -2.49 6.25
C GLY A 112 -5.11 -3.99 6.47
N PHE A 113 -6.23 -4.67 6.77
CA PHE A 113 -6.28 -6.13 6.89
C PHE A 113 -5.98 -6.83 5.57
N VAL A 114 -6.61 -6.40 4.47
CA VAL A 114 -6.39 -6.96 3.14
C VAL A 114 -4.92 -6.86 2.75
N MET A 115 -4.28 -5.70 2.91
CA MET A 115 -2.86 -5.54 2.57
C MET A 115 -1.95 -6.37 3.48
N SER A 116 -2.26 -6.46 4.78
CA SER A 116 -1.49 -7.27 5.73
C SER A 116 -1.55 -8.77 5.40
N LEU A 117 -2.75 -9.29 5.13
CA LEU A 117 -2.95 -10.69 4.73
C LEU A 117 -2.34 -10.99 3.37
N THR A 118 -2.47 -10.07 2.41
CA THR A 118 -1.81 -10.21 1.10
C THR A 118 -0.30 -10.34 1.28
N GLY A 119 0.32 -9.48 2.10
CA GLY A 119 1.75 -9.54 2.39
C GLY A 119 2.18 -10.82 3.11
N PHE A 120 1.32 -11.41 3.94
CA PHE A 120 1.60 -12.67 4.62
C PHE A 120 1.70 -13.87 3.67
N PHE A 121 0.99 -13.84 2.54
CA PHE A 121 0.96 -14.93 1.55
C PHE A 121 1.95 -14.76 0.38
N LEU A 122 2.80 -13.73 0.40
CA LEU A 122 3.89 -13.51 -0.59
C LEU A 122 5.19 -14.13 -0.10
#